data_AF-A0A9N8HCI7-F1
#
_entry.id   AF-A0A9N8HCI7-F1
#
_cell.length_a   1.000
_cell.length_b   1.000
_cell.length_c   1.000
_cell.angle_alpha   90.00
_cell.angle_beta   90.00
_cell.angle_gamma   90.00
#
_symmetry.space_group_name_H-M   'P 1'
#
loop_
_entity.id
_entity.type
_entity.pdbx_description
1 polymer ?
#
loop_
_entity_poly.entity_id
_entity_poly.type
_entity_poly.pdbx_seq_one_letter_code
_entity_poly.pdbx_strand_id
1 'polypeptide(L)'
;MDAKFFECIVCFEACRDCINCLKCNPILCKSHVAELHRDQCPSCRDEPFHYQENVALQRIICQMNAAARVAAPTGEPRENVAARVEPEESAEEPEEEPDAEDSAEEAATVEPVETAEETEAEDNDNNDDNDSISRYGSKVPRPHPYEDQYRKLPNDAHKEAMLAHVHGCQDSKCHTLWRGPWGSFIGGRKGKTHFHLTNCPAGKRLNELIGWDYDDPHC
;
A
#
# COMPACT_ATOMS: atom_id res chain seq x y z
N MET A 1 23.73 -1.46 8.38
CA MET A 1 22.86 -1.98 7.30
C MET A 1 21.48 -2.16 7.88
N ASP A 2 20.43 -1.82 7.14
CA ASP A 2 19.05 -2.02 7.61
C ASP A 2 18.73 -3.52 7.62
N ALA A 3 18.06 -4.01 8.67
CA ALA A 3 17.70 -5.43 8.80
C ALA A 3 16.72 -5.87 7.69
N LYS A 4 15.97 -4.91 7.13
CA LYS A 4 14.98 -5.11 6.06
C LYS A 4 15.55 -5.72 4.79
N PHE A 5 16.85 -5.57 4.53
CA PHE A 5 17.49 -6.17 3.35
C PHE A 5 17.62 -7.70 3.43
N PHE A 6 17.39 -8.29 4.61
CA PHE A 6 17.53 -9.73 4.85
C PHE A 6 16.20 -10.45 5.08
N GLU A 7 15.08 -9.74 4.89
CA GLU A 7 13.74 -10.28 5.07
C GLU A 7 13.32 -11.10 3.84
N CYS A 8 12.68 -12.24 4.11
CA CYS A 8 12.04 -13.03 3.07
C CYS A 8 10.87 -12.25 2.47
N ILE A 9 10.79 -12.16 1.16
CA ILE A 9 9.65 -11.52 0.48
C ILE A 9 8.29 -12.23 0.68
N VAL A 10 8.31 -13.44 1.26
CA VAL A 10 7.11 -14.25 1.51
C VAL A 10 6.63 -14.10 2.96
N CYS A 11 7.49 -14.38 3.95
CA CYS A 11 7.10 -14.27 5.36
C CYS A 11 7.43 -12.93 6.02
N PHE A 12 8.20 -12.06 5.37
CA PHE A 12 8.70 -10.79 5.94
C PHE A 12 9.54 -10.94 7.21
N GLU A 13 10.08 -12.14 7.47
CA GLU A 13 11.00 -12.39 8.57
C GLU A 13 12.45 -12.50 8.07
N ALA A 14 13.42 -12.25 8.94
CA ALA A 14 14.83 -12.45 8.64
C ALA A 14 15.13 -13.91 8.29
N CYS A 15 15.64 -14.16 7.08
CA CYS A 15 15.87 -15.52 6.59
C CYS A 15 16.95 -16.26 7.40
N ARG A 16 16.68 -17.53 7.75
CA ARG A 16 17.71 -18.44 8.29
C ARG A 16 18.43 -19.20 7.18
N ASP A 17 17.66 -19.87 6.33
CA ASP A 17 18.15 -20.59 5.15
C ASP A 17 17.75 -19.81 3.90
N CYS A 18 18.55 -18.82 3.52
CA CYS A 18 18.25 -17.96 2.37
C CYS A 18 18.76 -18.53 1.04
N ILE A 19 17.94 -18.31 0.02
CA ILE A 19 18.28 -18.47 -1.39
C ILE A 19 17.97 -17.17 -2.13
N ASN A 20 18.65 -16.94 -3.26
CA ASN A 20 18.41 -15.80 -4.13
C ASN A 20 17.85 -16.26 -5.47
N CYS A 21 16.85 -15.56 -6.00
CA CYS A 21 16.47 -15.72 -7.40
C CYS A 21 17.62 -15.25 -8.30
N LEU A 22 18.03 -16.06 -9.29
CA LEU A 22 19.12 -15.71 -10.19
C LEU A 22 18.79 -14.54 -11.15
N LYS A 23 17.50 -14.23 -11.36
CA LYS A 23 17.08 -13.15 -12.26
C LYS A 23 16.95 -11.79 -11.58
N CYS A 24 16.26 -11.72 -10.45
CA CYS A 24 15.98 -10.44 -9.76
C CYS A 24 16.72 -10.25 -8.43
N ASN A 25 17.45 -11.27 -7.96
CA ASN A 25 18.21 -11.27 -6.69
C ASN A 25 17.47 -11.06 -5.34
N PRO A 26 16.13 -11.07 -5.19
CA PRO A 26 15.50 -11.03 -3.88
C PRO A 26 15.80 -12.30 -3.09
N ILE A 27 15.73 -12.15 -1.77
CA ILE A 27 15.99 -13.21 -0.81
C ILE A 27 14.68 -13.94 -0.47
N LEU A 28 14.73 -15.27 -0.45
CA LEU A 28 13.64 -16.15 -0.04
C LEU A 28 14.13 -17.16 1.01
N CYS A 29 13.26 -17.57 1.93
CA CYS A 29 13.51 -18.76 2.74
C CYS A 29 13.39 -20.01 1.86
N LYS A 30 14.31 -20.95 2.05
CA LYS A 30 14.29 -22.25 1.37
C LYS A 30 13.01 -23.04 1.63
N SER A 31 12.40 -22.89 2.81
CA SER A 31 11.11 -23.51 3.15
C SER A 31 9.97 -23.04 2.24
N HIS A 32 9.83 -21.74 2.02
CA HIS A 32 8.76 -21.18 1.18
C HIS A 32 8.90 -21.57 -0.29
N VAL A 33 10.11 -21.92 -0.74
CA VAL A 33 10.32 -22.35 -2.12
C VAL A 33 9.77 -23.76 -2.37
N ALA A 34 9.78 -24.63 -1.37
CA ALA A 34 9.13 -25.94 -1.47
C ALA A 34 7.60 -25.84 -1.57
N GLU A 35 7.02 -24.73 -1.10
CA GLU A 35 5.58 -24.46 -1.09
C GLU A 35 5.10 -23.72 -2.36
N LEU A 36 6.01 -23.29 -3.25
CA LEU A 36 5.65 -22.57 -4.46
C LEU A 36 4.98 -23.50 -5.48
N HIS A 37 3.66 -23.38 -5.63
CA HIS A 37 2.85 -24.21 -6.52
C HIS A 37 3.15 -24.08 -8.03
N ARG A 38 3.94 -23.10 -8.47
CA ARG A 38 4.08 -22.74 -9.89
C ARG A 38 5.52 -22.68 -10.41
N ASP A 39 6.52 -23.13 -9.65
CA ASP A 39 7.93 -22.97 -10.02
C ASP A 39 8.24 -21.56 -10.55
N GLN A 40 7.63 -20.54 -9.93
CA GLN A 40 7.73 -19.14 -10.33
C GLN A 40 8.28 -18.31 -9.18
N CYS A 41 9.21 -17.40 -9.48
CA CYS A 41 9.68 -16.47 -8.47
C CYS A 41 8.53 -15.53 -8.02
N PRO A 42 8.21 -15.41 -6.71
CA PRO A 42 7.10 -14.56 -6.25
C PRO A 42 7.35 -13.06 -6.46
N SER A 43 8.59 -12.63 -6.69
CA SER A 43 8.93 -11.23 -6.99
C SER A 43 8.83 -10.90 -8.48
N CYS A 44 9.59 -11.60 -9.34
CA CYS A 44 9.68 -11.27 -10.77
C CYS A 44 8.83 -12.15 -11.69
N ARG A 45 8.20 -13.20 -11.15
CA ARG A 45 7.37 -14.18 -11.88
C ARG A 45 8.10 -14.91 -13.01
N ASP A 46 9.42 -15.06 -12.88
CA ASP A 46 10.23 -15.83 -13.83
C ASP A 46 9.96 -17.32 -13.73
N GLU A 47 9.92 -17.99 -14.88
CA GLU A 47 9.62 -19.42 -15.02
C GLU A 47 10.56 -20.05 -16.07
N PRO A 48 11.24 -21.17 -15.77
CA PRO A 48 11.24 -21.87 -14.48
C PRO A 48 12.05 -21.11 -13.41
N PHE A 49 11.68 -21.29 -12.14
CA PHE A 49 12.32 -20.58 -11.04
C PHE A 49 13.73 -21.09 -10.78
N HIS A 50 14.72 -20.32 -11.25
CA HIS A 50 16.13 -20.56 -10.98
C HIS A 50 16.60 -19.80 -9.74
N TYR A 51 17.23 -20.51 -8.81
CA TYR A 51 17.75 -19.96 -7.57
C TYR A 51 19.15 -20.48 -7.22
N GLN A 52 19.84 -19.73 -6.36
CA GLN A 52 21.13 -20.12 -5.79
C GLN A 52 21.09 -19.99 -4.26
N GLU A 53 21.62 -21.00 -3.57
CA GLU A 53 21.83 -20.92 -2.12
C GLU A 53 22.94 -19.93 -1.78
N ASN A 54 22.67 -19.01 -0.87
CA ASN A 54 23.61 -17.94 -0.54
C ASN A 54 24.17 -18.11 0.87
N VAL A 55 25.12 -19.04 1.00
CA VAL A 55 25.79 -19.37 2.27
C VAL A 55 26.50 -18.15 2.88
N ALA A 56 26.96 -17.21 2.05
CA ALA A 56 27.58 -15.97 2.52
C ALA A 56 26.55 -15.07 3.24
N LEU A 57 25.37 -14.87 2.64
CA LEU A 57 24.27 -14.14 3.28
C LEU A 57 23.80 -14.81 4.56
N GLN A 58 23.69 -16.14 4.58
CA GLN A 58 23.31 -16.88 5.80
C GLN A 58 24.26 -16.57 6.96
N ARG A 59 25.58 -16.55 6.71
CA ARG A 59 26.58 -16.20 7.74
C ARG A 59 26.43 -14.78 8.24
N ILE A 60 26.17 -13.81 7.34
CA ILE A 60 25.96 -12.41 7.70
C ILE A 60 24.71 -12.27 8.58
N ILE A 61 23.60 -12.89 8.19
CA ILE A 61 22.34 -12.84 8.96
C ILE A 61 22.51 -13.49 10.33
N CYS A 62 23.17 -14.65 10.40
CA CYS A 62 23.50 -15.30 11.68
C CYS A 62 24.32 -14.39 12.60
N GLN A 63 25.34 -13.70 12.08
CA GLN A 63 26.15 -12.78 12.86
C GLN A 63 25.35 -11.57 13.35
N MET A 64 24.51 -10.99 12.49
CA MET A 64 23.64 -9.86 12.86
C MET A 64 22.64 -10.25 13.95
N ASN A 65 22.00 -11.42 13.81
CA ASN A 65 21.06 -11.92 14.82
C ASN A 65 21.75 -12.24 16.16
N ALA A 66 22.98 -12.76 16.12
CA ALA A 66 23.77 -12.96 17.33
C ALA A 66 24.12 -11.63 18.01
N ALA A 67 24.55 -10.63 17.24
CA ALA A 67 24.85 -9.30 17.77
C ALA A 67 23.60 -8.61 18.36
N ALA A 68 22.46 -8.72 17.69
CA ALA A 68 21.19 -8.17 18.18
C ALA A 68 20.74 -8.81 19.51
N ARG A 69 20.98 -10.12 19.69
CA ARG A 69 20.69 -10.81 20.96
C ARG A 69 21.58 -10.35 22.11
N VAL A 70 22.84 -10.00 21.83
CA VAL A 70 23.77 -9.48 22.84
C VAL A 70 23.46 -8.02 23.19
N ALA A 71 23.05 -7.23 22.19
CA ALA A 71 22.74 -5.81 22.36
C ALA A 71 21.36 -5.57 23.00
N ALA A 72 20.47 -6.56 22.99
CA ALA A 72 19.21 -6.47 23.72
C ALA A 72 19.54 -6.25 25.20
N PRO A 73 19.19 -5.08 25.78
CA PRO A 73 19.42 -4.84 27.19
C PRO A 73 18.74 -5.98 27.93
N THR A 74 19.53 -6.71 28.72
CA THR A 74 19.03 -7.77 29.59
C THR A 74 18.07 -7.07 30.53
N GLY A 75 16.80 -7.06 30.16
CA GLY A 75 15.75 -6.50 31.00
C GLY A 75 15.90 -7.20 32.33
N GLU A 76 16.28 -6.44 33.35
CA GLU A 76 16.38 -6.97 34.71
C GLU A 76 15.09 -7.74 34.98
N PRO A 77 15.18 -9.00 35.47
CA PRO A 77 14.01 -9.81 35.71
C PRO A 77 13.09 -9.03 36.65
N ARG A 78 12.03 -8.45 36.09
CA ARG A 78 10.94 -7.93 36.90
C ARG A 78 10.35 -9.14 37.59
N GLU A 79 10.63 -9.27 38.88
CA GLU A 79 10.02 -10.21 39.80
C GLU A 79 8.50 -9.99 39.79
N ASN A 80 7.82 -10.55 38.79
CA ASN A 80 6.37 -10.69 38.82
C ASN A 80 6.06 -11.95 39.61
N VAL A 81 5.87 -11.71 40.90
CA VAL A 81 5.27 -12.61 41.86
C VAL A 81 3.93 -13.13 41.32
N ALA A 82 3.86 -14.45 41.18
CA ALA A 82 2.70 -15.33 41.32
C ALA A 82 1.30 -14.79 40.93
N ALA A 83 0.77 -15.32 39.83
CA ALA A 83 -0.65 -15.67 39.73
C ALA A 83 -0.80 -16.90 38.83
N ARG A 84 -0.80 -18.05 39.50
CA ARG A 84 -1.25 -19.35 39.00
C ARG A 84 -2.73 -19.22 38.61
N VAL A 85 -3.05 -19.38 37.34
CA VAL A 85 -4.39 -19.72 36.87
C VAL A 85 -4.25 -21.00 36.05
N GLU A 86 -4.96 -22.02 36.52
CA GLU A 86 -4.99 -23.37 35.96
C GLU A 86 -5.78 -23.39 34.63
N PRO A 87 -5.55 -24.38 33.75
CA PRO A 87 -6.28 -24.52 32.50
C PRO A 87 -7.58 -25.30 32.74
N GLU A 88 -8.72 -24.73 32.34
CA GLU A 88 -9.95 -25.50 32.15
C GLU A 88 -10.16 -25.86 30.68
N GLU A 89 -10.32 -27.16 30.52
CA GLU A 89 -10.72 -28.00 29.41
C GLU A 89 -12.23 -27.86 29.15
N SER A 90 -12.64 -27.62 27.90
CA SER A 90 -13.96 -28.02 27.32
C SER A 90 -13.96 -27.54 25.86
N ALA A 91 -13.86 -28.42 24.85
CA ALA A 91 -14.95 -29.22 24.29
C ALA A 91 -16.17 -28.37 23.92
N GLU A 92 -16.38 -28.13 22.62
CA GLU A 92 -17.48 -28.70 21.81
C GLU A 92 -17.56 -28.00 20.44
N GLU A 93 -17.53 -28.80 19.37
CA GLU A 93 -18.11 -28.47 18.06
C GLU A 93 -19.64 -28.38 18.22
N PRO A 94 -20.32 -27.58 17.38
CA PRO A 94 -21.16 -28.26 16.39
C PRO A 94 -21.14 -27.62 15.00
N GLU A 95 -21.11 -28.51 14.00
CA GLU A 95 -21.64 -28.29 12.66
C GLU A 95 -23.15 -28.03 12.73
N GLU A 96 -23.67 -27.03 12.02
CA GLU A 96 -24.96 -27.12 11.31
C GLU A 96 -25.14 -25.93 10.36
N GLU A 97 -25.32 -26.25 9.08
CA GLU A 97 -25.81 -25.32 8.05
C GLU A 97 -27.30 -25.03 8.26
N PRO A 98 -27.77 -23.86 7.80
CA PRO A 98 -29.00 -23.91 7.02
C PRO A 98 -28.94 -23.13 5.71
N ASP A 99 -29.25 -23.85 4.63
CA ASP A 99 -29.89 -23.34 3.43
C ASP A 99 -31.12 -22.49 3.79
N ALA A 100 -31.22 -21.27 3.23
CA ALA A 100 -32.47 -20.52 3.15
C ALA A 100 -32.38 -19.47 2.02
N GLU A 101 -32.77 -19.93 0.83
CA GLU A 101 -33.82 -19.36 -0.03
C GLU A 101 -33.97 -17.82 -0.13
N ASP A 102 -33.79 -17.37 -1.38
CA ASP A 102 -34.71 -16.54 -2.15
C ASP A 102 -35.44 -15.39 -1.44
N SER A 103 -35.07 -14.16 -1.78
CA SER A 103 -35.91 -12.98 -1.50
C SER A 103 -35.75 -11.93 -2.60
N ALA A 104 -36.71 -12.03 -3.52
CA ALA A 104 -37.56 -10.98 -4.06
C ALA A 104 -37.04 -9.53 -4.17
N GLU A 105 -37.18 -9.06 -5.40
CA GLU A 105 -37.42 -7.71 -5.89
C GLU A 105 -38.04 -6.72 -4.87
N GLU A 106 -37.42 -5.55 -4.72
CA GLU A 106 -38.16 -4.30 -4.55
C GLU A 106 -37.50 -3.18 -5.36
N ALA A 107 -38.28 -2.68 -6.32
CA ALA A 107 -38.00 -1.48 -7.08
C ALA A 107 -38.42 -0.25 -6.24
N ALA A 108 -37.44 0.54 -5.79
CA ALA A 108 -37.70 1.84 -5.19
C ALA A 108 -37.50 2.95 -6.23
N THR A 109 -38.62 3.47 -6.73
CA THR A 109 -38.74 4.79 -7.36
C THR A 109 -38.27 5.87 -6.39
N VAL A 110 -37.25 6.63 -6.78
CA VAL A 110 -36.79 7.81 -6.05
C VAL A 110 -37.33 9.05 -6.76
N GLU A 111 -38.17 9.80 -6.06
CA GLU A 111 -38.68 11.10 -6.48
C GLU A 111 -37.60 12.19 -6.41
N PRO A 112 -37.72 13.26 -7.21
CA PRO A 112 -36.77 14.37 -7.20
C PRO A 112 -37.07 15.34 -6.05
N VAL A 113 -36.08 15.60 -5.19
CA VAL A 113 -36.12 16.70 -4.22
C VAL A 113 -35.60 17.97 -4.88
N GLU A 114 -36.48 18.94 -4.99
CA GLU A 114 -36.22 20.30 -5.47
C GLU A 114 -35.51 21.15 -4.40
N THR A 115 -34.60 22.01 -4.89
CA THR A 115 -34.35 23.42 -4.48
C THR A 115 -34.31 23.76 -2.99
N ALA A 116 -33.13 24.04 -2.45
CA ALA A 116 -32.49 25.36 -2.38
C ALA A 116 -32.94 26.15 -1.14
N GLU A 117 -32.02 26.32 -0.20
CA GLU A 117 -32.06 27.42 0.76
C GLU A 117 -30.66 28.04 0.83
N GLU A 118 -30.62 29.32 0.48
CA GLU A 118 -29.48 30.22 0.53
C GLU A 118 -28.97 30.30 1.98
N THR A 119 -27.68 30.05 2.16
CA THR A 119 -26.98 30.46 3.38
C THR A 119 -26.07 31.62 3.00
N GLU A 120 -26.43 32.79 3.52
CA GLU A 120 -25.68 34.03 3.40
C GLU A 120 -24.30 33.83 4.03
N ALA A 121 -23.25 33.99 3.22
CA ALA A 121 -21.87 33.90 3.64
C ALA A 121 -21.49 35.17 4.40
N GLU A 122 -21.08 35.00 5.66
CA GLU A 122 -20.38 36.04 6.41
C GLU A 122 -18.97 36.20 5.86
N ASP A 123 -18.65 37.42 5.40
CA ASP A 123 -17.35 37.85 4.93
C ASP A 123 -16.30 37.74 6.05
N ASN A 124 -15.53 36.64 6.03
CA ASN A 124 -14.38 36.46 6.91
C ASN A 124 -13.10 36.86 6.16
N ASP A 125 -12.82 38.17 6.23
CA ASP A 125 -11.72 38.88 5.59
C ASP A 125 -10.39 38.64 6.34
N ASN A 126 -9.86 37.42 6.24
CA ASN A 126 -8.49 37.07 6.66
C ASN A 126 -7.61 36.82 5.43
N ASN A 127 -7.22 37.90 4.76
CA ASN A 127 -5.91 37.98 4.09
C ASN A 127 -4.85 37.89 5.22
N ASP A 128 -3.73 37.18 5.14
CA ASP A 128 -2.65 37.50 4.20
C ASP A 128 -1.46 36.51 4.40
N ASP A 129 -1.72 35.20 4.30
CA ASP A 129 -0.67 34.15 4.23
C ASP A 129 -1.03 33.08 3.17
N ASN A 130 -1.79 33.49 2.14
CA ASN A 130 -2.09 32.67 0.97
C ASN A 130 -0.93 32.72 -0.04
N ASP A 131 0.31 32.71 0.45
CA ASP A 131 1.51 32.63 -0.35
C ASP A 131 1.83 31.15 -0.60
N SER A 132 1.52 30.71 -1.83
CA SER A 132 1.81 29.38 -2.35
C SER A 132 1.24 28.22 -1.52
N ILE A 133 -0.06 27.94 -1.69
CA ILE A 133 -0.42 26.53 -1.92
C ILE A 133 0.39 26.13 -3.14
N SER A 134 1.57 25.55 -2.90
CA SER A 134 2.48 25.18 -3.96
C SER A 134 1.67 24.32 -4.91
N ARG A 135 1.47 24.83 -6.13
CA ARG A 135 0.74 24.17 -7.21
C ARG A 135 1.18 22.72 -7.41
N TYR A 136 2.34 22.36 -6.87
CA TYR A 136 3.03 21.10 -6.99
C TYR A 136 3.16 20.31 -5.68
N GLY A 137 2.28 20.46 -4.68
CA GLY A 137 2.38 19.69 -3.43
C GLY A 137 3.80 19.72 -2.81
N SER A 138 4.24 18.59 -2.24
CA SER A 138 5.62 18.43 -1.74
C SER A 138 6.49 17.72 -2.77
N LYS A 139 7.76 18.15 -2.95
CA LYS A 139 8.72 17.45 -3.83
C LYS A 139 9.72 16.66 -3.00
N VAL A 140 9.86 15.36 -3.26
CA VAL A 140 10.83 14.50 -2.58
C VAL A 140 11.89 14.03 -3.59
N PRO A 141 13.19 14.28 -3.35
CA PRO A 141 14.25 13.81 -4.27
C PRO A 141 14.21 12.28 -4.38
N ARG A 142 14.46 11.76 -5.59
CA ARG A 142 14.54 10.31 -5.79
C ARG A 142 15.92 9.78 -5.40
N PRO A 143 16.00 8.55 -4.88
CA PRO A 143 17.29 7.89 -4.68
C PRO A 143 17.98 7.56 -6.01
N HIS A 144 19.30 7.40 -5.98
CA HIS A 144 20.15 7.01 -7.12
C HIS A 144 19.53 5.85 -7.93
N PRO A 145 19.54 5.87 -9.28
CA PRO A 145 20.30 6.76 -10.18
C PRO A 145 19.60 8.07 -10.59
N TYR A 146 18.51 8.44 -9.96
CA TYR A 146 17.67 9.57 -10.41
C TYR A 146 17.86 10.82 -9.53
N GLU A 147 19.09 11.14 -9.14
CA GLU A 147 19.39 12.19 -8.14
C GLU A 147 18.95 13.59 -8.57
N ASP A 148 18.84 13.84 -9.88
CA ASP A 148 18.32 15.09 -10.45
C ASP A 148 16.79 15.12 -10.64
N GLN A 149 16.09 14.03 -10.29
CA GLN A 149 14.65 13.91 -10.43
C GLN A 149 13.95 13.99 -9.07
N TYR A 150 12.80 14.65 -9.06
CA TYR A 150 11.93 14.71 -7.89
C TYR A 150 10.69 13.87 -8.10
N ARG A 151 10.22 13.22 -7.04
CA ARG A 151 8.88 12.67 -6.97
C ARG A 151 7.96 13.74 -6.41
N LYS A 152 6.94 14.13 -7.18
CA LYS A 152 5.84 14.95 -6.68
C LYS A 152 4.99 14.11 -5.73
N LEU A 153 4.84 14.59 -4.50
CA LEU A 153 3.92 14.06 -3.52
C LEU A 153 2.69 14.98 -3.46
N PRO A 154 1.51 14.44 -3.73
CA PRO A 154 0.27 15.18 -3.57
C PRO A 154 0.07 15.58 -2.11
N ASN A 155 -0.52 16.77 -1.90
CA ASN A 155 -1.03 17.16 -0.59
C ASN A 155 -2.45 16.61 -0.39
N ASP A 156 -2.99 16.80 0.82
CA ASP A 156 -4.33 16.31 1.15
C ASP A 156 -5.42 16.99 0.31
N ALA A 157 -5.28 18.28 0.01
CA ALA A 157 -6.22 19.01 -0.84
C ALA A 157 -6.30 18.41 -2.27
N HIS A 158 -5.17 18.04 -2.87
CA HIS A 158 -5.14 17.41 -4.19
C HIS A 158 -5.80 16.02 -4.16
N LYS A 159 -5.59 15.27 -3.06
CA LYS A 159 -6.23 13.96 -2.85
C LYS A 159 -7.75 14.12 -2.73
N GLU A 160 -8.23 15.07 -1.94
CA GLU A 160 -9.66 15.35 -1.77
C GLU A 160 -10.33 15.78 -3.08
N ALA A 161 -9.71 16.69 -3.83
CA ALA A 161 -10.22 17.14 -5.12
C ALA A 161 -10.38 15.98 -6.13
N MET A 162 -9.39 15.08 -6.17
CA MET A 162 -9.42 13.93 -7.07
C MET A 162 -10.43 12.88 -6.62
N LEU A 163 -10.58 12.65 -5.31
CA LEU A 163 -11.63 11.78 -4.78
C LEU A 163 -13.01 12.33 -5.09
N ALA A 164 -13.26 13.62 -4.86
CA ALA A 164 -14.51 14.27 -5.21
C ALA A 164 -14.83 14.11 -6.71
N HIS A 165 -13.82 14.28 -7.58
CA HIS A 165 -13.97 14.04 -9.01
C HIS A 165 -14.34 12.58 -9.33
N VAL A 166 -13.62 11.60 -8.79
CA VAL A 166 -13.91 10.18 -9.02
C VAL A 166 -15.30 9.80 -8.50
N HIS A 167 -15.76 10.40 -7.40
CA HIS A 167 -17.10 10.15 -6.87
C HIS A 167 -18.21 10.77 -7.73
N GLY A 168 -17.98 11.97 -8.29
CA GLY A 168 -18.98 12.70 -9.07
C GLY A 168 -18.95 12.43 -10.58
N CYS A 169 -17.85 11.89 -11.12
CA CYS A 169 -17.73 11.70 -12.56
C CYS A 169 -18.42 10.42 -13.02
N GLN A 170 -19.27 10.54 -14.05
CA GLN A 170 -19.99 9.41 -14.65
C GLN A 170 -19.16 8.68 -15.74
N ASP A 171 -17.97 9.18 -16.08
CA ASP A 171 -17.12 8.54 -17.08
C ASP A 171 -16.51 7.26 -16.51
N SER A 172 -16.87 6.12 -17.11
CA SER A 172 -16.33 4.79 -16.80
C SER A 172 -14.79 4.76 -16.69
N LYS A 173 -14.09 5.62 -17.45
CA LYS A 173 -12.62 5.69 -17.45
C LYS A 173 -12.05 6.27 -16.15
N CYS A 174 -12.79 7.08 -15.40
CA CYS A 174 -12.30 7.60 -14.12
C CYS A 174 -12.17 6.48 -13.07
N HIS A 175 -12.86 5.35 -13.24
CA HIS A 175 -12.81 4.19 -12.34
C HIS A 175 -11.82 3.10 -12.78
N THR A 176 -11.15 3.29 -13.91
CA THR A 176 -10.21 2.30 -14.44
C THR A 176 -8.85 2.37 -13.75
N LEU A 177 -8.21 1.22 -13.54
CA LEU A 177 -6.84 1.13 -13.08
C LEU A 177 -5.91 1.64 -14.17
N TRP A 178 -5.22 2.75 -13.93
CA TRP A 178 -4.18 3.21 -14.83
C TRP A 178 -2.92 2.37 -14.61
N ARG A 179 -2.38 1.80 -15.70
CA ARG A 179 -1.11 1.08 -15.69
C ARG A 179 -0.18 1.77 -16.67
N GLY A 180 0.64 2.66 -16.16
CA GLY A 180 1.71 3.28 -16.94
C GLY A 180 3.03 2.50 -16.80
N PRO A 181 4.05 2.85 -17.60
CA PRO A 181 5.42 2.33 -17.42
C PRO A 181 6.02 2.70 -16.06
N TRP A 182 5.34 3.58 -15.31
CA TRP A 182 5.73 4.12 -14.02
C TRP A 182 5.06 3.41 -12.82
N GLY A 183 4.24 2.39 -13.08
CA GLY A 183 3.53 1.62 -12.05
C GLY A 183 2.01 1.61 -12.24
N SER A 184 1.32 0.92 -11.34
CA SER A 184 -0.14 0.89 -11.31
C SER A 184 -0.66 1.99 -10.38
N PHE A 185 -1.51 2.87 -10.91
CA PHE A 185 -2.17 3.93 -10.17
C PHE A 185 -3.68 3.66 -10.23
N ILE A 186 -4.28 3.39 -9.07
CA ILE A 186 -5.67 2.97 -9.00
C ILE A 186 -6.54 4.21 -9.04
N GLY A 187 -7.33 4.46 -10.09
CA GLY A 187 -8.46 5.40 -10.09
C GLY A 187 -9.68 4.88 -9.31
N GLY A 188 -9.47 4.22 -8.17
CA GLY A 188 -10.52 3.50 -7.45
C GLY A 188 -10.93 4.18 -6.16
N ARG A 189 -12.20 4.00 -5.76
CA ARG A 189 -12.83 4.60 -4.56
C ARG A 189 -12.10 4.35 -3.22
N LYS A 190 -11.16 3.40 -3.15
CA LYS A 190 -10.49 2.96 -1.92
C LYS A 190 -9.05 3.48 -1.80
N GLY A 191 -8.79 4.73 -2.18
CA GLY A 191 -7.49 5.41 -2.26
C GLY A 191 -6.50 5.19 -1.12
N LYS A 192 -5.82 4.04 -1.09
CA LYS A 192 -5.01 3.66 0.06
C LYS A 192 -3.52 3.90 -0.08
N THR A 193 -2.94 4.06 -1.27
CA THR A 193 -1.46 4.21 -1.35
C THR A 193 -0.88 4.97 -2.54
N HIS A 194 -1.59 5.11 -3.66
CA HIS A 194 -1.03 5.69 -4.89
C HIS A 194 -2.00 6.71 -5.49
N PHE A 195 -1.46 7.87 -5.87
CA PHE A 195 -2.25 9.01 -6.30
C PHE A 195 -3.14 8.67 -7.51
N HIS A 196 -4.37 9.17 -7.49
CA HIS A 196 -5.39 8.77 -8.45
C HIS A 196 -5.21 9.52 -9.77
N LEU A 197 -4.47 8.95 -10.73
CA LEU A 197 -4.54 9.44 -12.10
C LEU A 197 -5.84 8.95 -12.74
N THR A 198 -6.65 9.90 -13.20
CA THR A 198 -7.90 9.63 -13.91
C THR A 198 -7.70 9.82 -15.41
N ASN A 199 -8.27 8.93 -16.22
CA ASN A 199 -8.10 8.92 -17.69
C ASN A 199 -9.19 9.69 -18.44
N CYS A 200 -10.25 10.05 -17.73
CA CYS A 200 -11.34 10.83 -18.29
C CYS A 200 -10.88 12.27 -18.60
N PRO A 201 -11.43 12.93 -19.63
CA PRO A 201 -10.95 14.26 -20.05
C PRO A 201 -10.98 15.32 -18.95
N ALA A 202 -12.01 15.30 -18.08
CA ALA A 202 -12.11 16.20 -16.94
C ALA A 202 -11.03 15.90 -15.88
N GLY A 203 -10.77 14.62 -15.64
CA GLY A 203 -9.71 14.16 -14.75
C GLY A 203 -8.31 14.56 -15.20
N LYS A 204 -8.02 14.47 -16.51
CA LYS A 204 -6.77 14.98 -17.10
C LYS A 204 -6.56 16.46 -16.83
N ARG A 205 -7.59 17.29 -17.06
CA ARG A 205 -7.53 18.72 -16.76
C ARG A 205 -7.29 18.98 -15.27
N LEU A 206 -7.90 18.18 -14.40
CA LEU A 206 -7.66 18.27 -12.96
C LEU A 206 -6.20 17.95 -12.60
N ASN A 207 -5.59 16.93 -13.23
CA ASN A 207 -4.17 16.64 -13.07
C ASN A 207 -3.27 17.81 -13.51
N GLU A 208 -3.55 18.41 -14.66
CA GLU A 208 -2.80 19.57 -15.17
C GLU A 208 -2.93 20.79 -14.23
N LEU A 209 -4.11 21.01 -13.65
CA LEU A 209 -4.36 22.09 -12.69
C LEU A 209 -3.53 21.94 -11.41
N ILE A 210 -3.44 20.72 -10.87
CA ILE A 210 -2.59 20.37 -9.71
C ILE A 210 -1.11 20.16 -10.09
N GLY A 211 -0.71 20.63 -11.28
CA GLY A 211 0.68 20.62 -11.72
C GLY A 211 1.24 19.22 -11.96
N TRP A 212 0.39 18.22 -12.19
CA TRP A 212 0.77 16.90 -12.65
C TRP A 212 0.66 16.85 -14.17
N ASP A 213 1.81 16.68 -14.83
CA ASP A 213 1.81 16.36 -16.25
C ASP A 213 1.35 14.90 -16.41
N TYR A 214 0.25 14.73 -17.14
CA TYR A 214 -0.37 13.43 -17.37
C TYR A 214 0.48 12.55 -18.28
N ASP A 215 1.18 13.16 -19.23
CA ASP A 215 2.02 12.45 -20.21
C ASP A 215 3.41 12.17 -19.64
N ASP A 216 3.91 13.05 -18.75
CA ASP A 216 5.17 12.85 -18.02
C ASP A 216 5.08 13.17 -16.50
N PRO A 217 4.70 12.20 -15.65
CA PRO A 217 4.53 12.43 -14.22
C PRO A 217 5.85 12.72 -13.45
N HIS A 218 7.00 12.75 -14.12
CA HIS A 218 8.30 13.09 -13.53
C HIS A 218 8.64 14.58 -13.56
N CYS A 219 8.01 15.35 -14.45
CA CYS A 219 8.19 16.80 -14.56
C CYS A 219 7.18 17.55 -13.71
#